data_AF-A0A9P1MZS8-F1
#
_entry.id   AF-A0A9P1MZS8-F1
#
_cell.length_a   1.000
_cell.length_b   1.000
_cell.length_c   1.000
_cell.angle_alpha   90.00
_cell.angle_beta   90.00
_cell.angle_gamma   90.00
#
_symmetry.space_group_name_H-M   'P 1'
#
loop_
_entity.id
_entity.type
_entity.pdbx_description
1 polymer ?
#
loop_
_entity_poly.entity_id
_entity_poly.type
_entity_poly.pdbx_seq_one_letter_code
_entity_poly.pdbx_strand_id
1 'polypeptide(L)'
;MRNLKFYFFIFKFHFILCIAKKRGLISSGPCTFPLPPSTEFRAFCQIDYHNVSYVCDPGGILSRTEIEILHETVKKLNMTSCFCSLANNRICDAGIKIAILLLPTVNWQSIQECDPLIPPSSTISHSTIIYAQLLSDRWKSHCDYDVIFVYFQNLQTGLRTPLLIPIFGDHWPHLRRFSIPIITSTRESTLVSLQNAMSQANRLIQIDSSPAHAAIPRWALALGGIMLSVVVAAIYIANCITERMGQRNQKSVIPKRANDKYRAGFGGGVMMNNGSQKKKSVMMFRTFSKSAKQTTNNNRL
;
A
#
# COMPACT_ATOMS: atom_id res chain seq x y z
N MET A 1 -1.31 -74.46 -11.17
CA MET A 1 -2.12 -73.22 -11.34
C MET A 1 -2.56 -72.52 -10.03
N ARG A 2 -2.04 -72.87 -8.84
CA ARG A 2 -2.41 -72.19 -7.57
C ARG A 2 -1.50 -71.01 -7.16
N ASN A 3 -0.26 -70.94 -7.67
CA ASN A 3 0.71 -69.92 -7.26
C ASN A 3 0.59 -68.57 -8.00
N LEU A 4 -0.08 -68.51 -9.16
CA LEU A 4 -0.19 -67.26 -9.94
C LEU A 4 -1.18 -66.25 -9.33
N LYS A 5 -2.23 -66.74 -8.64
CA LYS A 5 -3.23 -65.89 -7.99
C LYS A 5 -2.68 -65.19 -6.73
N PHE A 6 -1.72 -65.80 -6.04
CA PHE A 6 -1.10 -65.22 -4.84
C PHE A 6 -0.18 -64.05 -5.19
N TYR A 7 0.61 -64.17 -6.26
CA TYR A 7 1.45 -63.09 -6.77
C TYR A 7 0.64 -61.88 -7.25
N PHE A 8 -0.51 -62.11 -7.92
CA PHE A 8 -1.38 -61.02 -8.36
C PHE A 8 -2.01 -60.25 -7.19
N PHE A 9 -2.27 -60.93 -6.07
CA PHE A 9 -2.82 -60.32 -4.86
C PHE A 9 -1.76 -59.48 -4.11
N ILE A 10 -0.52 -59.97 -4.03
CA ILE A 10 0.60 -59.23 -3.45
C ILE A 10 0.95 -58.01 -4.30
N PHE A 11 0.92 -58.12 -5.64
CA PHE A 11 1.18 -56.99 -6.53
C PHE A 11 0.11 -55.89 -6.41
N LYS A 12 -1.18 -56.27 -6.29
CA LYS A 12 -2.25 -55.31 -5.98
C LYS A 12 -2.07 -54.65 -4.62
N PHE A 13 -1.66 -55.40 -3.59
CA PHE A 13 -1.39 -54.82 -2.28
C PHE A 13 -0.19 -53.88 -2.29
N HIS A 14 0.88 -54.19 -3.03
CA HIS A 14 2.02 -53.28 -3.20
C HIS A 14 1.67 -52.03 -4.03
N PHE A 15 0.80 -52.16 -5.03
CA PHE A 15 0.34 -51.01 -5.81
C PHE A 15 -0.56 -50.10 -4.97
N ILE A 16 -1.45 -50.67 -4.14
CA ILE A 16 -2.29 -49.93 -3.19
C ILE A 16 -1.44 -49.32 -2.07
N LEU A 17 -0.42 -50.02 -1.56
CA LEU A 17 0.52 -49.45 -0.58
C LEU A 17 1.43 -48.36 -1.18
N CYS A 18 1.81 -48.45 -2.45
CA CYS A 18 2.58 -47.38 -3.12
C CYS A 18 1.74 -46.13 -3.37
N ILE A 19 0.44 -46.29 -3.69
CA ILE A 19 -0.49 -45.16 -3.78
C ILE A 19 -0.72 -44.56 -2.38
N ALA A 20 -0.79 -45.38 -1.33
CA ALA A 20 -0.91 -44.91 0.05
C ALA A 20 0.38 -44.21 0.55
N LYS A 21 1.57 -44.64 0.11
CA LYS A 21 2.86 -44.02 0.47
C LYS A 21 3.14 -42.70 -0.27
N LYS A 22 2.38 -42.39 -1.33
CA LYS A 22 2.28 -41.06 -1.95
C LYS A 22 1.33 -40.10 -1.21
N ARG A 23 0.72 -40.51 -0.09
CA ARG A 23 0.28 -39.57 0.97
C ARG A 23 1.47 -39.26 1.91
N GLY A 24 2.66 -39.07 1.33
CA GLY A 24 3.71 -38.36 2.02
C GLY A 24 3.18 -36.96 2.34
N LEU A 25 3.51 -36.45 3.53
CA LEU A 25 3.33 -35.05 3.92
C LEU A 25 3.26 -34.17 2.67
N ILE A 26 2.10 -33.57 2.38
CA ILE A 26 1.95 -32.68 1.22
C ILE A 26 2.67 -31.38 1.58
N SER A 27 4.00 -31.45 1.54
CA SER A 27 4.91 -30.32 1.72
C SER A 27 5.43 -29.98 0.35
N SER A 28 4.56 -29.41 -0.48
CA SER A 28 5.00 -28.75 -1.71
C SER A 28 5.76 -27.48 -1.31
N GLY A 29 6.95 -27.28 -1.89
CA GLY A 29 7.67 -26.02 -1.76
C GLY A 29 6.98 -24.90 -2.55
N PRO A 30 7.28 -23.62 -2.26
CA PRO A 30 6.64 -22.52 -2.96
C PRO A 30 6.95 -22.54 -4.47
N CYS A 31 8.12 -23.04 -4.87
CA CYS A 31 8.55 -23.14 -6.27
C CYS A 31 8.22 -24.47 -6.95
N THR A 32 7.76 -25.46 -6.19
CA THR A 32 7.30 -26.76 -6.74
C THR A 32 5.78 -26.89 -6.70
N PHE A 33 5.09 -25.90 -6.13
CA PHE A 33 3.64 -25.85 -6.07
C PHE A 33 3.03 -25.95 -7.49
N PRO A 34 1.99 -26.77 -7.70
CA PRO A 34 1.35 -26.88 -9.01
C PRO A 34 0.74 -25.55 -9.47
N LEU A 35 0.71 -25.34 -10.78
CA LEU A 35 0.23 -24.11 -11.39
C LEU A 35 -1.29 -24.21 -11.70
N PRO A 36 -2.09 -23.15 -11.47
CA PRO A 36 -3.56 -23.17 -11.62
C PRO A 36 -4.16 -23.74 -12.92
N PRO A 37 -3.53 -23.67 -14.11
CA PRO A 37 -4.11 -24.28 -15.30
C PRO A 37 -3.76 -25.77 -15.49
N SER A 38 -2.92 -26.37 -14.62
CA SER A 38 -2.48 -27.76 -14.83
C SER A 38 -3.52 -28.80 -14.38
N THR A 39 -3.52 -29.98 -15.00
CA THR A 39 -4.36 -31.10 -14.58
C THR A 39 -3.98 -31.61 -13.19
N GLU A 40 -2.69 -31.55 -12.85
CA GLU A 40 -2.17 -31.89 -11.54
C GLU A 40 -2.70 -30.95 -10.45
N PHE A 41 -2.87 -29.66 -10.77
CA PHE A 41 -3.41 -28.68 -9.85
C PHE A 41 -4.82 -29.03 -9.40
N ARG A 42 -5.71 -29.42 -10.32
CA ARG A 42 -7.11 -29.76 -9.97
C ARG A 42 -7.18 -30.91 -8.97
N ALA A 43 -6.40 -31.96 -9.22
CA ALA A 43 -6.34 -33.12 -8.33
C ALA A 43 -5.67 -32.78 -7.00
N PHE A 44 -4.56 -32.04 -7.04
CA PHE A 44 -3.81 -31.62 -5.86
C PHE A 44 -4.63 -30.73 -4.94
N CYS A 45 -5.35 -29.75 -5.50
CA CYS A 45 -6.14 -28.76 -4.77
C CYS A 45 -7.55 -29.24 -4.39
N GLN A 46 -7.92 -30.48 -4.74
CA GLN A 46 -9.25 -31.04 -4.51
C GLN A 46 -10.40 -30.20 -5.12
N ILE A 47 -10.15 -29.56 -6.28
CA ILE A 47 -11.12 -28.64 -6.92
C ILE A 47 -12.46 -29.32 -7.20
N ASP A 48 -12.43 -30.57 -7.68
CA ASP A 48 -13.65 -31.30 -8.05
C ASP A 48 -14.45 -31.78 -6.82
N TYR A 49 -13.78 -32.00 -5.67
CA TYR A 49 -14.46 -32.36 -4.41
C TYR A 49 -15.21 -31.16 -3.83
N HIS A 50 -14.56 -29.99 -3.85
CA HIS A 50 -15.11 -28.75 -3.31
C HIS A 50 -16.07 -28.04 -4.27
N ASN A 51 -15.99 -28.34 -5.57
CA ASN A 51 -16.81 -27.75 -6.64
C ASN A 51 -16.77 -26.21 -6.68
N VAL A 52 -15.64 -25.63 -6.27
CA VAL A 52 -15.37 -24.18 -6.33
C VAL A 52 -14.03 -23.93 -7.00
N SER A 53 -13.95 -22.83 -7.75
CA SER A 53 -12.78 -22.52 -8.57
C SER A 53 -11.81 -21.55 -7.90
N TYR A 54 -11.88 -21.25 -6.60
CA TYR A 54 -10.99 -20.26 -5.95
C TYR A 54 -10.31 -20.78 -4.67
N VAL A 55 -10.59 -22.03 -4.26
CA VAL A 55 -9.96 -22.68 -3.10
C VAL A 55 -9.03 -23.77 -3.59
N CYS A 56 -7.78 -23.76 -3.12
CA CYS A 56 -6.87 -24.88 -3.21
C CYS A 56 -6.64 -25.46 -1.82
N ASP A 57 -7.13 -26.68 -1.59
CA ASP A 57 -7.05 -27.35 -0.30
C ASP A 57 -6.46 -28.77 -0.43
N PRO A 58 -5.13 -28.89 -0.59
CA PRO A 58 -4.47 -30.18 -0.64
C PRO A 58 -4.63 -31.01 0.62
N GLY A 59 -4.77 -30.36 1.78
CA GLY A 59 -4.87 -31.02 3.08
C GLY A 59 -6.27 -31.53 3.41
N GLY A 60 -7.30 -31.10 2.69
CA GLY A 60 -8.69 -31.30 3.09
C GLY A 60 -8.98 -30.62 4.44
N ILE A 61 -8.41 -29.44 4.67
CA ILE A 61 -8.56 -28.65 5.91
C ILE A 61 -10.01 -28.20 6.06
N LEU A 62 -10.66 -27.80 4.98
CA LEU A 62 -12.07 -27.44 4.99
C LEU A 62 -12.91 -28.62 4.51
N SER A 63 -14.05 -28.79 5.16
CA SER A 63 -15.12 -29.65 4.66
C SER A 63 -15.87 -28.98 3.50
N ARG A 64 -16.56 -29.78 2.69
CA ARG A 64 -17.41 -29.27 1.61
C ARG A 64 -18.48 -28.31 2.12
N THR A 65 -19.09 -28.60 3.28
CA THR A 65 -20.10 -27.73 3.90
C THR A 65 -19.51 -26.40 4.35
N GLU A 66 -18.27 -26.37 4.86
CA GLU A 66 -17.61 -25.10 5.21
C GLU A 66 -17.32 -24.27 3.96
N ILE A 67 -16.96 -24.91 2.84
CA ILE A 67 -16.75 -24.20 1.58
C ILE A 67 -18.06 -23.68 1.01
N GLU A 68 -19.16 -24.42 1.11
CA GLU A 68 -20.48 -23.94 0.72
C GLU A 68 -20.87 -22.69 1.54
N ILE A 69 -20.61 -22.68 2.85
CA ILE A 69 -20.81 -21.50 3.70
C ILE A 69 -19.86 -20.35 3.32
N LEU A 70 -18.59 -20.66 3.03
CA LEU A 70 -17.61 -19.66 2.58
C LEU A 70 -18.01 -19.05 1.23
N HIS A 71 -18.61 -19.84 0.34
CA HIS A 71 -19.05 -19.42 -0.98
C HIS A 71 -20.14 -18.34 -0.91
N GLU A 72 -21.03 -18.43 0.08
CA GLU A 72 -22.02 -17.38 0.33
C GLU A 72 -21.36 -16.06 0.77
N THR A 73 -20.26 -16.12 1.54
CA THR A 73 -19.45 -14.94 1.85
C THR A 73 -18.78 -14.37 0.61
N VAL A 74 -18.17 -15.22 -0.24
CA VAL A 74 -17.52 -14.80 -1.49
C VAL A 74 -18.50 -14.07 -2.41
N LYS A 75 -19.71 -14.63 -2.61
CA LYS A 75 -20.78 -13.97 -3.37
C LYS A 75 -21.18 -12.63 -2.76
N LYS A 76 -21.40 -12.58 -1.44
CA LYS A 76 -21.80 -11.35 -0.73
C LYS A 76 -20.78 -10.23 -0.89
N LEU A 77 -19.50 -10.56 -0.98
CA LEU A 77 -18.40 -9.61 -1.15
C LEU A 77 -18.05 -9.31 -2.62
N ASN A 78 -18.80 -9.84 -3.59
CA ASN A 78 -18.53 -9.71 -5.03
C ASN A 78 -17.09 -10.14 -5.41
N MET A 79 -16.62 -11.21 -4.77
CA MET A 79 -15.33 -11.83 -5.05
C MET A 79 -15.50 -12.96 -6.07
N THR A 80 -14.54 -13.08 -6.98
CA THR A 80 -14.52 -14.09 -8.05
C THR A 80 -13.21 -14.88 -8.02
N SER A 81 -13.10 -15.89 -8.87
CA SER A 81 -11.90 -16.73 -8.94
C SER A 81 -10.84 -16.15 -9.88
N CYS A 82 -9.56 -16.33 -9.56
CA CYS A 82 -8.47 -16.19 -10.53
C CYS A 82 -8.07 -17.49 -11.25
N PHE A 83 -8.56 -18.67 -10.83
CA PHE A 83 -8.27 -19.98 -11.47
C PHE A 83 -9.12 -20.17 -12.73
N CYS A 84 -9.13 -19.15 -13.59
CA CYS A 84 -9.84 -19.15 -14.85
C CYS A 84 -8.98 -19.90 -15.86
N SER A 85 -9.52 -20.96 -16.43
CA SER A 85 -8.81 -21.71 -17.45
C SER A 85 -8.75 -20.89 -18.75
N LEU A 86 -7.55 -20.39 -19.09
CA LEU A 86 -7.23 -19.89 -20.43
C LEU A 86 -7.52 -20.93 -21.53
N ALA A 87 -7.49 -22.23 -21.19
CA ALA A 87 -7.71 -23.31 -22.15
C ALA A 87 -9.14 -23.37 -22.71
N ASN A 88 -10.13 -22.76 -22.04
CA ASN A 88 -11.54 -22.76 -22.49
C ASN A 88 -12.04 -21.38 -22.93
N ASN A 89 -11.15 -20.41 -23.16
CA ASN A 89 -11.52 -19.04 -23.57
C ASN A 89 -12.53 -18.37 -22.61
N ARG A 90 -12.58 -18.81 -21.35
CA ARG A 90 -13.45 -18.22 -20.32
C ARG A 90 -12.71 -17.04 -19.69
N ILE A 91 -13.19 -15.84 -20.03
CA ILE A 91 -12.83 -14.60 -19.34
C ILE A 91 -13.21 -14.79 -17.86
N CYS A 92 -12.29 -14.49 -16.95
CA CYS A 92 -12.59 -14.48 -15.52
C CYS A 92 -13.80 -13.59 -15.24
N ASP A 93 -14.71 -14.04 -14.38
CA ASP A 93 -15.84 -13.22 -13.97
C ASP A 93 -15.36 -11.88 -13.38
N ALA A 94 -16.06 -10.81 -13.75
CA ALA A 94 -15.77 -9.47 -13.25
C ALA A 94 -16.04 -9.39 -11.74
N GLY A 95 -15.10 -8.84 -10.99
CA GLY A 95 -15.17 -8.75 -9.53
C GLY A 95 -13.77 -8.72 -8.92
N ILE A 96 -13.70 -8.81 -7.59
CA ILE A 96 -12.42 -8.90 -6.87
C ILE A 96 -11.90 -10.33 -7.01
N LYS A 97 -10.85 -10.54 -7.79
CA LYS A 97 -10.30 -11.87 -8.11
C LYS A 97 -9.49 -12.45 -6.96
N ILE A 98 -10.01 -13.48 -6.29
CA ILE A 98 -9.34 -14.10 -5.16
C ILE A 98 -8.78 -15.49 -5.47
N ALA A 99 -7.76 -15.86 -4.70
CA ALA A 99 -7.30 -17.23 -4.54
C ALA A 99 -7.13 -17.54 -3.05
N ILE A 100 -7.55 -18.73 -2.63
CA ILE A 100 -7.39 -19.21 -1.26
C ILE A 100 -6.54 -20.45 -1.31
N LEU A 101 -5.48 -20.48 -0.54
CA LEU A 101 -4.60 -21.63 -0.43
C LEU A 101 -4.50 -22.09 1.02
N LEU A 102 -4.82 -23.36 1.25
CA LEU A 102 -4.79 -23.97 2.57
C LEU A 102 -3.64 -24.97 2.64
N LEU A 103 -2.59 -24.63 3.39
CA LEU A 103 -1.37 -25.41 3.51
C LEU A 103 -1.39 -26.21 4.82
N PRO A 104 -1.50 -27.55 4.77
CA PRO A 104 -1.52 -28.38 5.97
C PRO A 104 -0.16 -28.37 6.68
N THR A 105 0.93 -28.51 5.93
CA THR A 105 2.29 -28.51 6.47
C THR A 105 3.25 -27.81 5.53
N VAL A 106 4.02 -26.87 6.07
CA VAL A 106 5.06 -26.17 5.33
C VAL A 106 6.44 -26.49 5.90
N ASN A 107 7.39 -26.71 5.01
CA ASN A 107 8.79 -26.92 5.36
C ASN A 107 9.61 -25.66 5.00
N TRP A 108 10.30 -25.08 5.98
CA TRP A 108 11.20 -23.94 5.76
C TRP A 108 12.30 -24.27 4.74
N GLN A 109 12.81 -25.50 4.71
CA GLN A 109 13.89 -25.89 3.80
C GLN A 109 13.49 -25.69 2.32
N SER A 110 12.20 -25.80 2.01
CA SER A 110 11.68 -25.58 0.66
C SER A 110 11.85 -24.15 0.14
N ILE A 111 12.06 -23.16 1.02
CA ILE A 111 12.37 -21.78 0.64
C ILE A 111 13.83 -21.66 0.19
N GLN A 112 14.74 -22.40 0.82
CA GLN A 112 16.14 -22.43 0.42
C GLN A 112 16.36 -23.19 -0.89
N GLU A 113 15.51 -24.20 -1.16
CA GLU A 113 15.47 -24.88 -2.46
C GLU A 113 14.99 -23.96 -3.59
N CYS A 114 14.09 -23.02 -3.27
CA CYS A 114 13.62 -21.99 -4.20
C CYS A 114 14.67 -20.94 -4.52
N ASP A 115 15.26 -20.38 -3.46
CA ASP A 115 16.26 -19.33 -3.57
C ASP A 115 17.31 -19.50 -2.47
N PRO A 116 18.52 -19.96 -2.82
CA PRO A 116 19.59 -20.19 -1.85
C PRO A 116 20.18 -18.87 -1.30
N LEU A 117 19.86 -17.71 -1.89
CA LEU A 117 20.31 -16.39 -1.43
C LEU A 117 19.49 -15.88 -0.24
N ILE A 118 18.30 -16.45 0.02
CA ILE A 118 17.46 -16.05 1.14
C ILE A 118 18.09 -16.58 2.44
N PRO A 119 18.49 -15.69 3.37
CA PRO A 119 19.09 -16.13 4.62
C PRO A 119 18.06 -16.89 5.47
N PRO A 120 18.48 -17.90 6.24
CA PRO A 120 17.63 -18.54 7.23
C PRO A 120 17.06 -17.48 8.19
N SER A 121 15.75 -17.29 8.16
CA SER A 121 15.10 -16.35 9.06
C SER A 121 14.98 -16.94 10.46
N SER A 122 15.29 -16.15 11.48
CA SER A 122 15.10 -16.52 12.88
C SER A 122 13.63 -16.51 13.32
N THR A 123 12.73 -15.88 12.55
CA THR A 123 11.32 -15.73 12.94
C THR A 123 10.37 -16.50 12.03
N ILE A 124 9.40 -17.18 12.65
CA ILE A 124 8.38 -17.97 11.96
C ILE A 124 7.46 -17.08 11.11
N SER A 125 7.14 -15.88 11.58
CA SER A 125 6.31 -14.93 10.84
C SER A 125 6.98 -14.42 9.57
N HIS A 126 8.29 -14.12 9.62
CA HIS A 126 9.00 -13.64 8.43
C HIS A 126 9.17 -14.75 7.38
N SER A 127 9.46 -15.97 7.82
CA SER A 127 9.59 -17.12 6.93
C SER A 127 8.28 -17.46 6.21
N THR A 128 7.15 -17.39 6.90
CA THR A 128 5.83 -17.62 6.29
C THR A 128 5.44 -16.53 5.29
N ILE A 129 5.81 -15.26 5.54
CA ILE A 129 5.64 -14.19 4.55
C ILE A 129 6.45 -14.48 3.29
N ILE A 130 7.74 -14.82 3.43
CA ILE A 130 8.61 -15.14 2.29
C ILE A 130 8.03 -16.31 1.48
N TYR A 131 7.60 -17.37 2.17
CA TYR A 131 6.95 -18.51 1.50
C TYR A 131 5.77 -18.05 0.66
N ALA A 132 4.89 -17.25 1.27
CA ALA A 132 3.66 -16.79 0.65
C ALA A 132 3.97 -15.87 -0.55
N GLN A 133 4.99 -15.02 -0.46
CA GLN A 133 5.47 -14.15 -1.54
C GLN A 133 6.04 -14.96 -2.73
N LEU A 134 6.94 -15.92 -2.47
CA LEU A 134 7.52 -16.76 -3.53
C LEU A 134 6.44 -17.55 -4.30
N LEU A 135 5.43 -18.03 -3.57
CA LEU A 135 4.28 -18.67 -4.18
C LEU A 135 3.45 -17.67 -5.01
N SER A 136 3.19 -16.48 -4.47
CA SER A 136 2.46 -15.39 -5.14
C SER A 136 3.12 -15.02 -6.48
N ASP A 137 4.45 -14.95 -6.49
CA ASP A 137 5.26 -14.63 -7.67
C ASP A 137 5.20 -15.77 -8.70
N ARG A 138 5.26 -17.03 -8.24
CA ARG A 138 5.10 -18.19 -9.13
C ARG A 138 3.74 -18.21 -9.83
N TRP A 139 2.67 -17.84 -9.12
CA TRP A 139 1.31 -17.86 -9.66
C TRP A 139 0.96 -16.63 -10.49
N LYS A 140 1.71 -15.54 -10.37
CA LYS A 140 1.46 -14.25 -11.02
C LYS A 140 1.24 -14.35 -12.53
N SER A 141 1.96 -15.22 -13.22
CA SER A 141 1.83 -15.40 -14.67
C SER A 141 0.63 -16.27 -15.11
N HIS A 142 -0.01 -16.97 -14.17
CA HIS A 142 -1.05 -17.97 -14.45
C HIS A 142 -2.39 -17.69 -13.78
N CYS A 143 -2.43 -16.79 -12.80
CA CYS A 143 -3.61 -16.35 -12.08
C CYS A 143 -3.44 -14.84 -11.85
N ASP A 144 -4.27 -14.05 -12.52
CA ASP A 144 -4.35 -12.61 -12.31
C ASP A 144 -5.23 -12.36 -11.09
N TYR A 145 -4.62 -12.32 -9.90
CA TYR A 145 -5.32 -12.14 -8.63
C TYR A 145 -5.24 -10.71 -8.12
N ASP A 146 -6.29 -10.34 -7.43
CA ASP A 146 -6.47 -9.13 -6.67
C ASP A 146 -6.01 -9.34 -5.22
N VAL A 147 -6.40 -10.48 -4.62
CA VAL A 147 -5.97 -10.89 -3.27
C VAL A 147 -5.77 -12.41 -3.20
N ILE A 148 -4.64 -12.85 -2.65
CA ILE A 148 -4.43 -14.26 -2.26
C ILE A 148 -4.52 -14.39 -0.75
N PHE A 149 -5.29 -15.35 -0.26
CA PHE A 149 -5.30 -15.74 1.15
C PHE A 149 -4.50 -17.03 1.31
N VAL A 150 -3.34 -16.96 1.96
CA VAL A 150 -2.51 -18.14 2.26
C VAL A 150 -2.65 -18.49 3.74
N TYR A 151 -3.27 -19.64 4.01
CA TYR A 151 -3.44 -20.19 5.35
C TYR A 151 -2.41 -21.28 5.62
N PHE A 152 -1.69 -21.14 6.71
CA PHE A 152 -0.71 -22.11 7.21
C PHE A 152 -1.28 -22.77 8.47
N GLN A 153 -1.60 -24.06 8.37
CA GLN A 153 -2.08 -24.81 9.53
C GLN A 153 -0.92 -25.16 10.48
N ASN A 154 0.20 -25.64 9.93
CA ASN A 154 1.36 -26.03 10.71
C ASN A 154 2.68 -25.81 9.93
N LEU A 155 3.75 -25.48 10.65
CA LEU A 155 5.11 -25.40 10.14
C LEU A 155 5.94 -26.50 10.80
N GLN A 156 6.67 -27.27 10.01
CA GLN A 156 7.45 -28.43 10.48
C GLN A 156 8.44 -28.07 11.60
N THR A 157 8.87 -26.81 11.69
CA THR A 157 9.80 -26.28 12.69
C THR A 157 9.13 -25.67 13.93
N GLY A 158 7.82 -25.89 14.15
CA GLY A 158 7.18 -25.63 15.45
C GLY A 158 6.15 -24.50 15.50
N LEU A 159 5.43 -24.21 14.40
CA LEU A 159 4.29 -23.30 14.46
C LEU A 159 3.17 -23.95 15.29
N ARG A 160 2.93 -23.44 16.51
CA ARG A 160 1.84 -23.94 17.38
C ARG A 160 0.48 -23.32 17.04
N THR A 161 0.48 -22.20 16.34
CA THR A 161 -0.72 -21.39 16.06
C THR A 161 -0.84 -21.13 14.56
N PRO A 162 -1.98 -21.44 13.94
CA PRO A 162 -2.15 -21.23 12.51
C PRO A 162 -2.04 -19.75 12.13
N LEU A 163 -1.55 -19.50 10.91
CA LEU A 163 -1.32 -18.16 10.37
C LEU A 163 -2.10 -17.97 9.07
N LEU A 164 -2.67 -16.78 8.88
CA LEU A 164 -3.32 -16.40 7.64
C LEU A 164 -2.68 -15.13 7.09
N ILE A 165 -2.29 -15.14 5.83
CA ILE A 165 -1.61 -14.02 5.17
C ILE A 165 -2.42 -13.58 3.94
N PRO A 166 -3.01 -12.37 3.94
CA PRO A 166 -3.62 -11.79 2.75
C PRO A 166 -2.55 -11.07 1.90
N ILE A 167 -2.29 -11.52 0.68
CA ILE A 167 -1.36 -10.88 -0.26
C ILE A 167 -2.14 -10.08 -1.29
N PHE A 168 -1.91 -8.77 -1.36
CA PHE A 168 -2.53 -7.90 -2.35
C PHE A 168 -1.73 -7.87 -3.65
N GLY A 169 -2.42 -8.01 -4.78
CA GLY A 169 -1.85 -8.10 -6.12
C GLY A 169 -1.29 -6.77 -6.66
N ASP A 170 -1.13 -6.69 -7.98
CA ASP A 170 -0.62 -5.48 -8.65
C ASP A 170 -1.68 -4.37 -8.77
N HIS A 171 -2.98 -4.69 -8.72
CA HIS A 171 -4.05 -3.68 -8.80
C HIS A 171 -4.06 -2.72 -7.60
N TRP A 172 -3.62 -3.17 -6.40
CA TRP A 172 -3.52 -2.32 -5.21
C TRP A 172 -2.14 -2.43 -4.55
N PRO A 173 -1.09 -1.85 -5.15
CA PRO A 173 0.28 -2.00 -4.66
C PRO A 173 0.47 -1.37 -3.28
N HIS A 174 -0.28 -0.32 -2.95
CA HIS A 174 -0.23 0.34 -1.65
C HIS A 174 -0.88 -0.49 -0.52
N LEU A 175 -1.79 -1.42 -0.85
CA LEU A 175 -2.39 -2.33 0.13
C LEU A 175 -1.44 -3.47 0.55
N ARG A 176 -0.34 -3.69 -0.17
CA ARG A 176 0.70 -4.68 0.22
C ARG A 176 1.29 -4.45 1.59
N ARG A 177 1.24 -3.21 2.11
CA ARG A 177 1.65 -2.92 3.50
C ARG A 177 0.78 -3.64 4.54
N PHE A 178 -0.43 -4.07 4.15
CA PHE A 178 -1.35 -4.84 4.98
C PHE A 178 -1.21 -6.35 4.78
N SER A 179 -0.24 -6.81 3.97
CA SER A 179 0.10 -8.22 3.81
C SER A 179 0.95 -8.73 4.96
N ILE A 180 0.40 -8.62 6.17
CA ILE A 180 1.02 -9.06 7.41
C ILE A 180 0.35 -10.35 7.91
N PRO A 181 1.10 -11.24 8.59
CA PRO A 181 0.53 -12.46 9.16
C PRO A 181 -0.50 -12.17 10.24
N ILE A 182 -1.68 -12.73 10.08
CA ILE A 182 -2.75 -12.74 11.06
C ILE A 182 -2.65 -14.04 11.85
N ILE A 183 -2.35 -13.94 13.14
CA ILE A 183 -2.31 -15.10 14.04
C ILE A 183 -3.75 -15.51 14.33
N THR A 184 -4.11 -16.71 13.89
CA THR A 184 -5.43 -17.27 14.15
C THR A 184 -5.40 -18.08 15.44
N SER A 185 -6.45 -17.96 16.24
CA SER A 185 -6.56 -18.73 17.48
C SER A 185 -6.79 -20.21 17.16
N THR A 186 -6.19 -21.12 17.93
CA THR A 186 -6.43 -22.56 17.77
C THR A 186 -7.88 -22.97 18.06
N ARG A 187 -8.66 -22.09 18.71
CA ARG A 187 -10.09 -22.31 18.99
C ARG A 187 -11.00 -21.77 17.89
N GLU A 188 -10.48 -20.94 17.00
CA GLU A 188 -11.23 -20.37 15.89
C GLU A 188 -11.19 -21.34 14.71
N SER A 189 -12.32 -21.56 14.05
CA SER A 189 -12.34 -22.42 12.86
C SER A 189 -11.69 -21.70 11.68
N THR A 190 -11.07 -22.48 10.79
CA THR A 190 -10.43 -21.97 9.57
C THR A 190 -11.41 -21.16 8.73
N LEU A 191 -12.67 -21.59 8.67
CA LEU A 191 -13.77 -20.88 8.02
C LEU A 191 -13.95 -19.47 8.57
N VAL A 192 -14.07 -19.31 9.90
CA VAL A 192 -14.33 -18.01 10.54
C VAL A 192 -13.14 -17.08 10.32
N SER A 193 -11.92 -17.58 10.45
CA SER A 193 -10.71 -16.78 10.18
C SER A 193 -10.64 -16.29 8.73
N LEU A 194 -11.01 -17.14 7.76
CA LEU A 194 -11.08 -16.75 6.35
C LEU A 194 -12.17 -15.70 6.11
N GLN A 195 -13.38 -15.90 6.65
CA GLN A 195 -14.47 -14.93 6.51
C GLN A 195 -14.10 -13.56 7.08
N ASN A 196 -13.45 -13.54 8.24
CA ASN A 196 -12.97 -12.32 8.89
C ASN A 196 -11.91 -11.62 8.03
N ALA A 197 -10.92 -12.36 7.53
CA ALA A 197 -9.87 -11.80 6.67
C ALA A 197 -10.41 -11.29 5.33
N MET A 198 -11.36 -11.99 4.71
CA MET A 198 -12.01 -11.54 3.47
C MET A 198 -12.82 -10.26 3.70
N SER A 199 -13.59 -10.21 4.78
CA SER A 199 -14.34 -9.00 5.16
C SER A 199 -13.41 -7.81 5.38
N GLN A 200 -12.28 -8.03 6.07
CA GLN A 200 -11.27 -7.01 6.30
C GLN A 200 -10.61 -6.55 4.99
N ALA A 201 -10.21 -7.49 4.13
CA ALA A 201 -9.61 -7.17 2.83
C ALA A 201 -10.59 -6.40 1.93
N ASN A 202 -11.85 -6.85 1.86
CA ASN A 202 -12.89 -6.15 1.11
C ASN A 202 -13.11 -4.72 1.64
N ARG A 203 -13.12 -4.53 2.97
CA ARG A 203 -13.22 -3.19 3.57
C ARG A 203 -12.05 -2.30 3.15
N LEU A 204 -10.82 -2.82 3.13
CA LEU A 204 -9.64 -2.08 2.68
C LEU A 204 -9.76 -1.69 1.19
N ILE A 205 -10.19 -2.60 0.34
CA ILE A 205 -10.39 -2.36 -1.10
C ILE A 205 -11.54 -1.37 -1.34
N GLN A 206 -12.63 -1.45 -0.57
CA GLN A 206 -13.75 -0.51 -0.66
C GLN A 206 -13.37 0.91 -0.26
N ILE A 207 -12.50 1.07 0.75
CA ILE A 207 -11.98 2.39 1.14
C ILE A 207 -11.16 3.01 0.01
N ASP A 208 -10.39 2.20 -0.72
CA ASP A 208 -9.56 2.68 -1.83
C ASP A 208 -10.35 2.94 -3.12
N SER A 209 -11.29 2.06 -3.45
CA SER A 209 -12.18 2.21 -4.61
C SER A 209 -13.27 3.27 -4.41
N SER A 210 -13.54 3.65 -3.16
CA SER A 210 -14.31 4.85 -2.87
C SER A 210 -13.54 6.03 -3.48
N PRO A 211 -14.14 6.79 -4.42
CA PRO A 211 -13.45 7.88 -5.08
C PRO A 211 -12.84 8.75 -4.00
N ALA A 212 -11.51 8.80 -3.99
CA ALA A 212 -10.77 9.50 -2.97
C ALA A 212 -11.43 10.86 -2.74
N HIS A 213 -11.87 11.11 -1.52
CA HIS A 213 -12.12 12.46 -1.03
C HIS A 213 -10.79 13.25 -0.91
N ALA A 214 -9.90 13.09 -1.89
CA ALA A 214 -9.03 14.16 -2.36
C ALA A 214 -9.85 15.31 -2.99
N ALA A 215 -11.17 15.14 -3.15
CA ALA A 215 -12.07 16.27 -3.24
C ALA A 215 -12.16 16.97 -1.89
N ILE A 216 -11.45 18.10 -1.78
CA ILE A 216 -11.64 19.14 -0.75
C ILE A 216 -13.12 19.18 -0.37
N PRO A 217 -13.48 19.07 0.92
CA PRO A 217 -14.88 18.96 1.30
C PRO A 217 -15.64 20.19 0.80
N ARG A 218 -16.87 19.99 0.29
CA ARG A 218 -17.64 21.05 -0.38
C ARG A 218 -17.82 22.31 0.49
N TRP A 219 -17.88 22.14 1.82
CA TRP A 219 -17.92 23.27 2.75
C TRP A 219 -16.64 24.11 2.70
N ALA A 220 -15.47 23.50 2.51
CA ALA A 220 -14.19 24.21 2.42
C ALA A 220 -14.05 24.94 1.08
N LEU A 221 -14.59 24.39 -0.02
CA LEU A 221 -14.70 25.11 -1.30
C LEU A 221 -15.66 26.29 -1.20
N ALA A 222 -16.80 26.12 -0.53
CA ALA A 222 -17.77 27.19 -0.31
C ALA A 222 -17.17 28.32 0.55
N LEU A 223 -16.53 27.99 1.68
CA LEU A 223 -15.84 28.98 2.53
C LEU A 223 -14.68 29.66 1.79
N GLY A 224 -13.89 28.90 1.02
CA GLY A 224 -12.81 29.45 0.21
C GLY A 224 -13.32 30.45 -0.84
N GLY A 225 -14.42 30.12 -1.53
CA GLY A 225 -15.08 31.02 -2.49
C GLY A 225 -15.64 32.29 -1.85
N ILE A 226 -16.27 32.17 -0.67
CA ILE A 226 -16.78 33.33 0.08
C ILE A 226 -15.62 34.25 0.49
N MET A 227 -14.55 33.70 1.06
CA MET A 227 -13.38 34.51 1.46
C MET A 227 -12.74 35.21 0.26
N LEU A 228 -12.62 34.53 -0.88
CA LEU A 228 -12.12 35.14 -2.11
C LEU A 228 -13.02 36.31 -2.57
N SER A 229 -14.34 36.14 -2.51
CA SER A 229 -15.29 37.19 -2.88
C SER A 229 -15.19 38.43 -1.98
N VAL A 230 -14.97 38.22 -0.68
CA VAL A 230 -14.78 39.32 0.29
C VAL A 230 -13.50 40.09 0.00
N VAL A 231 -12.40 39.38 -0.33
CA VAL A 231 -11.13 40.03 -0.70
C VAL A 231 -11.28 40.85 -1.97
N VAL A 232 -11.94 40.32 -3.01
CA VAL A 232 -12.18 41.05 -4.26
C VAL A 232 -13.06 42.29 -4.01
N ALA A 233 -14.12 42.15 -3.22
CA ALA A 233 -14.98 43.27 -2.85
C ALA A 233 -14.21 44.34 -2.06
N ALA A 234 -13.36 43.94 -1.11
CA ALA A 234 -12.54 44.86 -0.33
C ALA A 234 -11.54 45.63 -1.20
N ILE A 235 -10.88 44.97 -2.15
CA ILE A 235 -9.96 45.61 -3.11
C ILE A 235 -10.74 46.60 -4.00
N TYR A 236 -11.93 46.22 -4.48
CA TYR A 236 -12.77 47.11 -5.28
C TYR A 236 -13.20 48.36 -4.50
N ILE A 237 -13.66 48.19 -3.25
CA ILE A 237 -14.04 49.31 -2.38
C ILE A 237 -12.83 50.20 -2.08
N ALA A 238 -11.66 49.61 -1.80
CA ALA A 238 -10.43 50.36 -1.55
C ALA A 238 -10.02 51.20 -2.78
N ASN A 239 -10.14 50.64 -3.99
CA ASN A 239 -9.86 51.36 -5.23
C ASN A 239 -10.87 52.49 -5.47
N CYS A 240 -12.18 52.26 -5.27
CA CYS A 240 -13.20 53.31 -5.36
C CYS A 240 -12.97 54.45 -4.36
N ILE A 241 -12.60 54.14 -3.11
CA ILE A 241 -12.28 55.15 -2.10
C ILE A 241 -11.03 55.93 -2.50
N THR A 242 -10.01 55.25 -3.01
CA THR A 242 -8.76 55.87 -3.46
C THR A 242 -8.99 56.82 -4.63
N GLU A 243 -9.80 56.46 -5.62
CA GLU A 243 -10.18 57.36 -6.73
C GLU A 243 -10.98 58.58 -6.23
N ARG A 244 -11.93 58.35 -5.31
CA ARG A 244 -12.76 59.42 -4.74
C ARG A 244 -11.94 60.39 -3.87
N MET A 245 -10.91 59.90 -3.17
CA MET A 245 -9.97 60.74 -2.43
C MET A 245 -8.93 61.42 -3.34
N GLY A 246 -8.51 60.75 -4.43
CA GLY A 246 -7.68 61.33 -5.47
C GLY A 246 -8.34 62.53 -6.16
N GLN A 247 -9.64 62.45 -6.43
CA GLN A 247 -10.42 63.59 -6.96
C GLN A 247 -10.66 64.70 -5.92
N ARG A 248 -10.74 64.38 -4.63
CA ARG A 248 -10.89 65.40 -3.56
C ARG A 248 -9.62 66.23 -3.36
N ASN A 249 -8.45 65.68 -3.68
CA ASN A 249 -7.17 66.38 -3.60
C ASN A 249 -6.81 67.20 -4.86
N GLN A 250 -7.65 67.19 -5.91
CA GLN A 250 -7.46 68.02 -7.10
C GLN A 250 -8.41 69.24 -7.19
N LYS A 251 -9.19 69.53 -6.13
CA LYS A 251 -9.74 70.88 -5.97
C LYS A 251 -8.66 71.75 -5.36
N SER A 252 -8.03 72.57 -6.21
CA SER A 252 -7.12 73.66 -5.87
C SER A 252 -7.58 74.41 -4.62
N VAL A 253 -6.99 74.09 -3.47
CA VAL A 253 -7.00 74.96 -2.31
C VAL A 253 -5.62 75.59 -2.27
N ILE A 254 -5.57 76.85 -2.70
CA ILE A 254 -4.49 77.79 -2.43
C ILE A 254 -4.05 77.60 -0.97
N PRO A 255 -2.77 77.32 -0.66
CA PRO A 255 -2.37 77.13 0.72
C PRO A 255 -2.44 78.46 1.45
N LYS A 256 -3.53 78.67 2.20
CA LYS A 256 -3.58 79.68 3.26
C LYS A 256 -2.49 79.28 4.26
N ARG A 257 -1.45 80.12 4.36
CA ARG A 257 -0.36 80.03 5.35
C ARG A 257 -0.96 79.71 6.73
N ALA A 258 -0.77 78.48 7.17
CA ALA A 258 -1.08 78.07 8.53
C ALA A 258 0.07 78.49 9.43
N ASN A 259 -0.27 79.21 10.51
CA ASN A 259 0.64 79.60 11.58
C ASN A 259 1.37 78.37 12.13
N ASP A 260 2.69 78.34 11.97
CA ASP A 260 3.58 77.42 12.67
C ASP A 260 3.59 77.75 14.17
N LYS A 261 2.79 77.06 14.97
CA LYS A 261 2.95 77.07 16.45
C LYS A 261 3.09 75.68 17.09
N TYR A 262 3.09 74.61 16.32
CA TYR A 262 3.34 73.26 16.85
C TYR A 262 4.29 72.49 15.94
N ARG A 263 5.58 72.85 16.00
CA ARG A 263 6.65 72.07 15.38
C ARG A 263 7.80 71.91 16.39
N ALA A 264 7.59 71.04 17.37
CA ALA A 264 8.64 70.58 18.27
C ALA A 264 9.28 69.32 17.70
N GLY A 265 10.60 69.39 17.46
CA GLY A 265 11.53 68.27 17.63
C GLY A 265 11.48 67.12 16.62
N PHE A 266 12.19 67.26 15.50
CA PHE A 266 13.50 66.61 15.24
C PHE A 266 13.82 66.79 13.75
N GLY A 267 14.98 67.41 13.51
CA GLY A 267 15.34 68.11 12.28
C GLY A 267 15.68 67.24 11.08
N GLY A 268 15.54 67.84 9.90
CA GLY A 268 15.99 67.26 8.63
C GLY A 268 15.36 67.87 7.38
N GLY A 269 14.90 69.13 7.40
CA GLY A 269 14.40 69.80 6.19
C GLY A 269 15.56 70.43 5.41
N VAL A 270 15.98 69.79 4.32
CA VAL A 270 16.92 70.39 3.36
C VAL A 270 16.12 71.32 2.45
N MET A 271 16.33 72.63 2.62
CA MET A 271 15.80 73.67 1.75
C MET A 271 16.53 73.61 0.40
N MET A 272 15.78 73.45 -0.70
CA MET A 272 16.29 73.63 -2.06
C MET A 272 16.61 75.12 -2.26
N ASN A 273 17.90 75.47 -2.25
CA ASN A 273 18.36 76.76 -2.73
C ASN A 273 18.81 76.64 -4.18
N ASN A 274 18.19 77.46 -5.03
CA ASN A 274 18.55 77.65 -6.42
C ASN A 274 19.95 78.29 -6.47
N GLY A 275 20.97 77.49 -6.77
CA GLY A 275 22.34 77.96 -6.81
C GLY A 275 23.25 76.91 -7.42
N SER A 276 23.57 77.11 -8.69
CA SER A 276 24.53 76.36 -9.49
C SER A 276 25.84 76.06 -8.76
N GLN A 277 26.05 74.84 -8.23
CA GLN A 277 27.36 74.18 -8.12
C GLN A 277 27.20 72.65 -8.04
N LYS A 278 27.82 71.95 -9.01
CA LYS A 278 28.06 70.50 -9.00
C LYS A 278 28.63 70.07 -7.65
N LYS A 279 28.01 69.11 -6.94
CA LYS A 279 28.71 68.26 -5.97
C LYS A 279 28.02 66.91 -5.78
N LYS A 280 28.85 65.88 -5.89
CA LYS A 280 28.58 64.43 -5.99
C LYS A 280 27.71 63.92 -4.84
N SER A 281 26.71 63.10 -5.17
CA SER A 281 26.01 62.22 -4.23
C SER A 281 27.00 61.16 -3.71
N VAL A 282 27.38 61.24 -2.44
CA VAL A 282 28.09 60.16 -1.76
C VAL A 282 27.04 59.24 -1.14
N MET A 283 26.77 58.11 -1.79
CA MET A 283 26.13 56.97 -1.14
C MET A 283 27.14 56.34 -0.19
N MET A 284 26.91 56.42 1.12
CA MET A 284 27.70 55.65 2.09
C MET A 284 27.14 54.23 2.18
N PHE A 285 27.79 53.29 1.48
CA PHE A 285 27.70 51.88 1.80
C PHE A 285 28.57 51.62 3.04
N ARG A 286 27.97 51.18 4.15
CA ARG A 286 28.72 50.59 5.27
C ARG A 286 29.10 49.17 4.89
N THR A 287 30.24 49.00 4.24
CA THR A 287 30.95 47.72 4.13
C THR A 287 31.96 47.63 5.26
N PHE A 288 31.76 46.71 6.20
CA PHE A 288 32.82 46.28 7.12
C PHE A 288 33.63 45.18 6.45
N SER A 289 34.72 45.57 5.78
CA SER A 289 35.77 44.64 5.36
C SER A 289 36.99 44.80 6.24
N LYS A 290 37.41 43.66 6.82
CA LYS A 290 38.66 43.41 7.54
C LYS A 290 39.86 44.15 6.95
N SER A 291 40.77 44.57 7.82
CA SER A 291 42.19 44.63 7.47
C SER A 291 43.04 44.06 8.60
N ALA A 292 43.83 43.07 8.21
CA ALA A 292 44.97 42.55 8.96
C ALA A 292 46.07 43.61 9.00
N LYS A 293 46.80 43.66 10.12
CA LYS A 293 48.12 44.28 10.18
C LYS A 293 49.15 43.20 10.57
N GLN A 294 50.17 43.13 9.71
CA GLN A 294 51.36 42.28 9.71
C GLN A 294 52.09 42.29 11.07
N THR A 295 52.52 41.16 11.64
CA THR A 295 53.65 40.24 11.30
C THR A 295 55.03 40.79 11.68
N THR A 296 55.70 40.04 12.58
CA THR A 296 57.15 39.95 12.88
C THR A 296 57.83 41.19 13.50
N ASN A 297 58.79 41.11 14.43
CA ASN A 297 59.75 40.06 14.82
C ASN A 297 60.43 40.48 16.15
N ASN A 298 60.84 39.54 17.00
CA ASN A 298 62.24 39.38 17.46
C ASN A 298 62.39 38.50 18.71
N ASN A 299 63.31 37.54 18.58
CA ASN A 299 63.82 36.61 19.58
C ASN A 299 64.77 37.26 20.60
N ARG A 300 65.03 36.49 21.68
CA ARG A 300 66.04 36.55 22.77
C ARG A 300 65.34 36.78 24.11
N LEU A 301 65.52 35.97 25.15
CA LEU A 301 66.52 34.96 25.54
C LEU A 301 65.83 33.88 26.37
#